data_AF-A0A0A0WKE1-F1
#
_entry.id   AF-A0A0A0WKE1-F1
#
_cell.length_a   1.000
_cell.length_b   1.000
_cell.length_c   1.000
_cell.angle_alpha   90.00
_cell.angle_beta   90.00
_cell.angle_gamma   90.00
#
_symmetry.space_group_name_H-M   'P 1'
#
loop_
_entity.id
_entity.type
_entity.pdbx_description
1 polymer ?
#
loop_
_entity_poly.entity_id
_entity_poly.type
_entity_poly.pdbx_seq_one_letter_code
_entity_poly.pdbx_strand_id
1 'polypeptide(L)'
;GLLSDGENDIIFPEVKKCQIGGDIHRNNFKLNLIFPNIECFTLMGRIADVDCLENVKGLKELALVTDTIEEGKFEGIFSNNKNLTKLGIFKQRRPETMRSIAEHLTKLETLVVLSPGENFLLRTNNSPVCKLSSVTQLTISFVEIAEAFGIENPSFNLPHLKKLTLHGYHIHDRIVNFIEHFKELE
;
A
#
# COMPACT_ATOMS: atom_id res chain seq x y z
N GLY A 1 2.88 -21.54 11.07
CA GLY A 1 2.92 -22.82 10.36
C GLY A 1 4.19 -22.86 9.55
N LEU A 2 5.01 -23.88 9.75
CA LEU A 2 6.31 -24.05 9.09
C LEU A 2 6.09 -24.34 7.59
N LEU A 3 6.37 -23.36 6.73
CA LEU A 3 6.65 -23.60 5.32
C LEU A 3 8.09 -24.12 5.25
N SER A 4 8.27 -25.34 4.74
CA SER A 4 9.35 -26.29 5.06
C SER A 4 10.81 -25.83 4.89
N ASP A 5 11.68 -26.67 5.44
CA ASP A 5 13.07 -26.51 5.85
C ASP A 5 14.10 -27.29 5.00
N GLY A 6 13.83 -27.62 3.72
CA GLY A 6 14.87 -28.25 2.89
C GLY A 6 14.52 -28.59 1.45
N GLU A 7 15.38 -28.12 0.54
CA GLU A 7 15.70 -28.56 -0.84
C GLU A 7 14.62 -28.66 -1.93
N ASN A 8 13.34 -28.80 -1.60
CA ASN A 8 12.24 -28.71 -2.56
C ASN A 8 11.18 -27.74 -2.03
N ASP A 9 11.11 -26.55 -2.62
CA ASP A 9 10.08 -25.58 -2.25
C ASP A 9 8.70 -26.18 -2.51
N ILE A 10 7.89 -26.29 -1.45
CA ILE A 10 6.50 -26.72 -1.56
C ILE A 10 5.76 -25.66 -2.38
N ILE A 11 5.23 -26.06 -3.52
CA ILE A 11 4.45 -25.20 -4.43
C ILE A 11 2.97 -25.42 -4.15
N PHE A 12 2.22 -24.34 -4.00
CA PHE A 12 0.78 -24.33 -3.80
C PHE A 12 0.08 -23.63 -4.99
N PRO A 13 -0.08 -24.32 -6.14
CA PRO A 13 -0.54 -23.70 -7.37
C PRO A 13 -2.01 -23.24 -7.31
N GLU A 14 -2.84 -23.88 -6.48
CA GLU A 14 -4.26 -23.54 -6.35
C GLU A 14 -4.53 -22.38 -5.39
N VAL A 15 -3.51 -21.92 -4.65
CA VAL A 15 -3.67 -20.85 -3.66
C VAL A 15 -3.75 -19.50 -4.37
N LYS A 16 -4.94 -18.90 -4.30
CA LYS A 16 -5.22 -17.56 -4.83
C LYS A 16 -5.17 -16.47 -3.77
N LYS A 17 -5.29 -16.82 -2.49
CA LYS A 17 -5.30 -15.88 -1.38
C LYS A 17 -4.36 -16.36 -0.29
N CYS A 18 -3.46 -15.49 0.15
CA CYS A 18 -2.50 -15.80 1.20
C CYS A 18 -2.34 -14.60 2.13
N GLN A 19 -2.40 -14.87 3.42
CA GLN A 19 -2.09 -13.91 4.47
C GLN A 19 -1.00 -14.50 5.35
N ILE A 20 0.06 -13.72 5.57
CA ILE A 20 1.15 -14.10 6.45
C ILE A 20 1.26 -13.08 7.56
N GLY A 21 1.22 -13.57 8.78
CA GLY A 21 1.38 -12.79 10.01
C GLY A 21 2.60 -13.26 10.79
N GLY A 22 3.34 -12.32 11.36
CA GLY A 22 4.55 -12.56 12.15
C GLY A 22 5.83 -12.42 11.34
N ASP A 23 6.95 -12.73 11.99
CA ASP A 23 8.26 -12.56 11.39
C ASP A 23 8.68 -13.79 10.58
N ILE A 24 9.08 -13.57 9.33
CA ILE A 24 9.57 -14.57 8.39
C ILE A 24 11.08 -14.43 8.30
N HIS A 25 11.82 -15.30 8.99
CA HIS A 25 13.29 -15.29 9.00
C HIS A 25 13.94 -16.02 7.80
N ARG A 26 13.14 -16.40 6.80
CA ARG A 26 13.60 -17.14 5.63
C ARG A 26 14.15 -16.19 4.57
N ASN A 27 15.43 -16.36 4.21
CA ASN A 27 16.14 -15.51 3.24
C ASN A 27 15.81 -15.82 1.76
N ASN A 28 15.16 -16.96 1.48
CA ASN A 28 14.71 -17.34 0.14
C ASN A 28 13.21 -17.63 0.16
N PHE A 29 12.42 -16.56 0.30
CA PHE A 29 10.96 -16.61 0.35
C PHE A 29 10.40 -15.94 -0.91
N LYS A 30 10.52 -16.61 -2.05
CA LYS A 30 10.01 -16.09 -3.33
C LYS A 30 8.54 -16.44 -3.51
N LEU A 31 7.67 -15.46 -3.31
CA LEU A 31 6.22 -15.68 -3.27
C LEU A 31 5.69 -16.26 -4.59
N ASN A 32 6.27 -15.87 -5.73
CA ASN A 32 5.88 -16.38 -7.05
C ASN A 32 6.23 -17.86 -7.27
N LEU A 33 7.22 -18.41 -6.55
CA LEU A 33 7.58 -19.83 -6.62
C LEU A 33 6.66 -20.68 -5.74
N ILE A 34 6.28 -20.14 -4.58
CA ILE A 34 5.42 -20.83 -3.62
C ILE A 34 3.95 -20.75 -4.04
N PHE A 35 3.49 -19.59 -4.52
CA PHE A 35 2.09 -19.32 -4.89
C PHE A 35 2.00 -18.71 -6.30
N PRO A 36 2.19 -19.52 -7.35
CA PRO A 36 2.30 -19.00 -8.73
C PRO A 36 1.02 -18.33 -9.25
N ASN A 37 -0.15 -18.66 -8.70
CA ASN A 37 -1.45 -18.11 -9.09
C ASN A 37 -2.06 -17.19 -8.03
N ILE A 38 -1.23 -16.57 -7.19
CA ILE A 38 -1.70 -15.68 -6.13
C ILE A 38 -2.41 -14.44 -6.71
N GLU A 39 -3.62 -14.16 -6.22
CA GLU A 39 -4.42 -12.99 -6.61
C GLU A 39 -4.55 -11.98 -5.45
N CYS A 40 -4.54 -12.46 -4.20
CA CYS A 40 -4.64 -11.61 -3.01
C CYS A 40 -3.53 -11.94 -2.02
N PHE A 41 -2.68 -10.96 -1.69
CA PHE A 41 -1.59 -11.15 -0.74
C PHE A 41 -1.62 -10.13 0.38
N THR A 42 -1.39 -10.60 1.60
CA THR A 42 -1.24 -9.74 2.77
C THR A 42 -0.04 -10.19 3.60
N LEU A 43 0.89 -9.27 3.83
CA LEU A 43 2.05 -9.45 4.69
C LEU A 43 1.92 -8.55 5.92
N MET A 44 1.93 -9.14 7.10
CA MET A 44 1.91 -8.45 8.40
C MET A 44 3.10 -8.92 9.23
N GLY A 45 4.05 -8.03 9.52
CA GLY A 45 5.29 -8.40 10.24
C GLY A 45 6.54 -8.24 9.39
N ARG A 46 7.68 -8.76 9.84
CA ARG A 46 8.97 -8.58 9.16
C ARG A 46 9.27 -9.74 8.22
N ILE A 47 9.91 -9.47 7.09
CA ILE A 47 10.48 -10.50 6.23
C ILE A 47 11.98 -10.29 6.02
N ALA A 48 12.75 -11.39 6.07
CA ALA A 48 14.18 -11.37 5.81
C ALA A 48 14.49 -11.25 4.29
N ASP A 49 13.74 -11.95 3.44
CA ASP A 49 13.80 -11.77 1.98
C ASP A 49 12.99 -10.54 1.55
N VAL A 50 13.66 -9.40 1.45
CA VAL A 50 13.06 -8.12 1.03
C VAL A 50 12.61 -8.11 -0.43
N ASP A 51 13.09 -9.07 -1.23
CA ASP A 51 12.79 -9.23 -2.66
C ASP A 51 11.74 -10.34 -2.90
N CYS A 52 10.95 -10.69 -1.89
CA CYS A 52 9.94 -11.74 -1.96
C CYS A 52 8.85 -11.52 -3.02
N LEU A 53 8.66 -10.27 -3.45
CA LEU A 53 7.62 -9.83 -4.41
C LEU A 53 8.16 -9.49 -5.81
N GLU A 54 9.47 -9.53 -6.04
CA GLU A 54 10.12 -9.00 -7.26
C GLU A 54 9.50 -9.55 -8.56
N ASN A 55 9.09 -10.83 -8.57
CA ASN A 55 8.54 -11.52 -9.75
C ASN A 55 7.05 -11.87 -9.63
N VAL A 56 6.36 -11.36 -8.61
CA VAL A 56 4.93 -11.63 -8.41
C VAL A 56 4.13 -10.78 -9.40
N LYS A 57 3.22 -11.42 -10.13
CA LYS A 57 2.36 -10.79 -11.14
C LYS A 57 0.92 -11.22 -10.94
N GLY A 58 -0.01 -10.40 -11.42
CA GLY A 58 -1.43 -10.75 -11.44
C GLY A 58 -2.18 -10.52 -10.13
N LEU A 59 -1.58 -9.84 -9.15
CA LEU A 59 -2.29 -9.47 -7.93
C LEU A 59 -3.46 -8.51 -8.23
N LYS A 60 -4.59 -8.79 -7.56
CA LYS A 60 -5.79 -7.95 -7.47
C LYS A 60 -5.81 -7.19 -6.16
N GLU A 61 -5.33 -7.81 -5.08
CA GLU A 61 -5.25 -7.18 -3.75
C GLU A 61 -3.87 -7.37 -3.15
N LEU A 62 -3.28 -6.29 -2.64
CA LEU A 62 -2.01 -6.30 -1.95
C LEU A 62 -2.09 -5.47 -0.67
N ALA A 63 -1.69 -6.04 0.47
CA ALA A 63 -1.52 -5.31 1.72
C ALA A 63 -0.15 -5.58 2.33
N LEU A 64 0.65 -4.53 2.47
CA LEU A 64 2.00 -4.56 3.04
C LEU A 64 2.00 -3.81 4.38
N VAL A 65 1.76 -4.56 5.45
CA VAL A 65 1.87 -4.09 6.84
C VAL A 65 3.25 -4.50 7.38
N THR A 66 4.28 -3.94 6.74
CA THR A 66 5.67 -4.24 7.03
C THR A 66 6.53 -3.00 6.78
N ASP A 67 7.63 -2.86 7.54
CA ASP A 67 8.68 -1.86 7.34
C ASP A 67 9.94 -2.45 6.68
N THR A 68 9.92 -3.74 6.33
CA THR A 68 11.09 -4.45 5.78
C THR A 68 11.23 -4.32 4.27
N ILE A 69 10.14 -4.13 3.52
CA ILE A 69 10.21 -3.88 2.08
C ILE A 69 10.46 -2.39 1.87
N GLU A 70 11.60 -2.07 1.29
CA GLU A 70 12.00 -0.69 1.01
C GLU A 70 11.10 -0.04 -0.05
N GLU A 71 10.77 1.24 0.14
CA GLU A 71 9.92 2.00 -0.80
C GLU A 71 10.48 2.02 -2.23
N GLY A 72 11.81 1.92 -2.39
CA GLY A 72 12.45 1.84 -3.71
C GLY A 72 12.06 0.61 -4.53
N LYS A 73 11.47 -0.43 -3.91
CA LYS A 73 10.99 -1.64 -4.59
C LYS A 73 9.54 -1.52 -5.06
N PHE A 74 8.79 -0.54 -4.57
CA PHE A 74 7.36 -0.45 -4.82
C PHE A 74 7.03 -0.18 -6.28
N GLU A 75 7.85 0.58 -6.99
CA GLU A 75 7.67 0.82 -8.44
C GLU A 75 7.70 -0.48 -9.24
N GLY A 76 8.67 -1.37 -8.96
CA GLY A 76 8.74 -2.70 -9.57
C GLY A 76 7.51 -3.56 -9.22
N ILE A 77 7.09 -3.54 -7.95
CA ILE A 77 5.92 -4.30 -7.48
C ILE A 77 4.64 -3.81 -8.19
N PHE A 78 4.43 -2.49 -8.26
CA PHE A 78 3.24 -1.90 -8.87
C PHE A 78 3.21 -2.07 -10.38
N SER A 79 4.35 -1.87 -11.06
CA SER A 79 4.46 -2.08 -12.51
C SER A 79 4.23 -3.54 -12.93
N ASN A 80 4.57 -4.51 -12.09
CA ASN A 80 4.25 -5.93 -12.28
C ASN A 80 2.77 -6.27 -12.02
N ASN A 81 2.05 -5.45 -11.25
CA ASN A 81 0.71 -5.72 -10.76
C ASN A 81 -0.29 -4.60 -11.12
N LYS A 82 -0.31 -4.19 -12.39
CA LYS A 82 -1.17 -3.09 -12.92
C LYS A 82 -2.68 -3.30 -12.76
N ASN A 83 -3.11 -4.52 -12.43
CA ASN A 83 -4.53 -4.88 -12.23
C ASN A 83 -4.96 -4.83 -10.76
N LEU A 84 -4.12 -4.34 -9.84
CA LEU A 84 -4.49 -4.13 -8.44
C LEU A 84 -5.71 -3.22 -8.34
N THR A 85 -6.75 -3.71 -7.66
CA THR A 85 -7.95 -2.95 -7.30
C THR A 85 -7.91 -2.50 -5.84
N LYS A 86 -7.08 -3.13 -5.00
CA LYS A 86 -6.89 -2.75 -3.60
C LYS A 86 -5.42 -2.78 -3.19
N LEU A 87 -4.97 -1.69 -2.58
CA LEU A 87 -3.63 -1.53 -2.05
C LEU A 87 -3.68 -1.08 -0.59
N GLY A 88 -2.95 -1.77 0.28
CA GLY A 88 -2.66 -1.38 1.64
C GLY A 88 -1.16 -1.21 1.85
N ILE A 89 -0.74 -0.06 2.39
CA ILE A 89 0.66 0.26 2.65
C ILE A 89 0.84 0.84 4.06
N PHE A 90 1.98 0.53 4.69
CA PHE A 90 2.28 0.92 6.07
C PHE A 90 3.55 1.77 6.15
N LYS A 91 3.52 2.86 6.93
CA LYS A 91 4.68 3.70 7.25
C LYS A 91 5.46 4.26 6.05
N GLN A 92 4.76 4.50 4.94
CA GLN A 92 5.37 5.12 3.76
C GLN A 92 5.69 6.59 4.04
N ARG A 93 6.83 7.06 3.53
CA ARG A 93 7.37 8.40 3.78
C ARG A 93 7.65 9.16 2.50
N ARG A 94 7.87 8.46 1.37
CA ARG A 94 8.33 9.08 0.12
C ARG A 94 7.16 9.50 -0.78
N PRO A 95 7.09 10.77 -1.21
CA PRO A 95 6.13 11.20 -2.22
C PRO A 95 6.24 10.42 -3.54
N GLU A 96 7.41 9.89 -3.86
CA GLU A 96 7.67 9.02 -5.02
C GLU A 96 6.79 7.76 -5.00
N THR A 97 6.50 7.23 -3.81
CA THR A 97 5.60 6.09 -3.64
C THR A 97 4.18 6.44 -4.11
N MET A 98 3.67 7.63 -3.76
CA MET A 98 2.36 8.11 -4.24
C MET A 98 2.33 8.32 -5.76
N ARG A 99 3.44 8.83 -6.33
CA ARG A 99 3.58 8.97 -7.79
C ARG A 99 3.52 7.62 -8.49
N SER A 100 4.25 6.64 -7.97
CA SER A 100 4.28 5.29 -8.53
C SER A 100 2.91 4.60 -8.48
N ILE A 101 2.14 4.82 -7.40
CA ILE A 101 0.74 4.37 -7.32
C ILE A 101 -0.08 4.97 -8.46
N ALA A 102 0.00 6.30 -8.66
CA ALA A 102 -0.77 6.99 -9.69
C ALA A 102 -0.36 6.58 -11.12
N GLU A 103 0.92 6.30 -11.35
CA GLU A 103 1.45 5.93 -12.68
C GLU A 103 1.13 4.48 -13.08
N HIS A 104 1.13 3.55 -12.12
CA HIS A 104 1.03 2.12 -12.44
C HIS A 104 -0.31 1.48 -12.07
N LEU A 105 -1.03 1.99 -11.06
CA LEU A 105 -2.21 1.34 -10.51
C LEU A 105 -3.49 2.05 -10.98
N THR A 106 -3.68 2.15 -12.30
CA THR A 106 -4.80 2.88 -12.91
C THR A 106 -6.18 2.24 -12.71
N LYS A 107 -6.23 1.05 -12.11
CA LYS A 107 -7.45 0.31 -11.73
C LYS A 107 -7.67 0.27 -10.22
N LEU A 108 -6.86 0.99 -9.44
CA LEU A 108 -6.94 0.98 -7.99
C LEU A 108 -8.22 1.65 -7.53
N GLU A 109 -9.10 0.91 -6.87
CA GLU A 109 -10.38 1.40 -6.34
C GLU A 109 -10.27 1.75 -4.86
N THR A 110 -9.51 0.95 -4.11
CA THR A 110 -9.36 1.09 -2.66
C THR A 110 -7.89 1.31 -2.29
N LEU A 111 -7.60 2.45 -1.67
CA LEU A 111 -6.30 2.76 -1.09
C LEU A 111 -6.39 2.80 0.44
N VAL A 112 -5.54 2.01 1.11
CA VAL A 112 -5.41 1.97 2.57
C VAL A 112 -4.00 2.42 2.94
N VAL A 113 -3.90 3.51 3.69
CA VAL A 113 -2.64 4.08 4.17
C VAL A 113 -2.60 3.95 5.69
N LEU A 114 -1.66 3.17 6.20
CA LEU A 114 -1.52 2.88 7.62
C LEU A 114 -0.28 3.58 8.18
N SER A 115 -0.46 4.40 9.21
CA SER A 115 0.58 5.22 9.85
C SER A 115 1.45 5.94 8.82
N PRO A 116 0.90 6.81 7.95
CA PRO A 116 1.71 7.54 6.99
C PRO A 116 2.82 8.31 7.71
N GLY A 117 4.00 8.37 7.10
CA GLY A 117 5.05 9.27 7.56
C GLY A 117 4.73 10.72 7.23
N GLU A 118 5.30 11.63 8.01
CA GLU A 118 5.06 13.09 8.00
C GLU A 118 4.94 13.72 6.60
N ASN A 119 5.77 13.28 5.63
CA ASN A 119 5.83 13.87 4.29
C ASN A 119 5.07 13.10 3.21
N PHE A 120 4.51 11.93 3.51
CA PHE A 120 3.96 11.05 2.47
C PHE A 120 2.72 11.64 1.79
N LEU A 121 1.83 12.22 2.59
CA LEU A 121 0.60 12.84 2.11
C LEU A 121 0.79 14.30 1.71
N LEU A 122 1.96 14.89 1.98
CA LEU A 122 2.26 16.29 1.72
C LEU A 122 2.95 16.48 0.38
N ARG A 123 2.51 17.50 -0.36
CA ARG A 123 3.18 17.92 -1.57
C ARG A 123 4.40 18.76 -1.21
N THR A 124 5.57 18.38 -1.71
CA THR A 124 6.73 19.27 -1.69
C THR A 124 6.51 20.42 -2.69
N ASN A 125 6.89 21.64 -2.30
CA ASN A 125 6.86 22.81 -3.20
C ASN A 125 7.62 22.42 -4.48
N ASN A 126 6.92 22.34 -5.62
CA ASN A 126 7.37 21.94 -6.97
C ASN A 126 7.00 20.51 -7.47
N SER A 127 6.52 19.59 -6.63
CA SER A 127 6.07 18.28 -7.14
C SER A 127 4.72 18.39 -7.87
N PRO A 128 4.43 17.62 -8.93
CA PRO A 128 3.08 17.54 -9.48
C PRO A 128 2.11 16.86 -8.49
N VAL A 129 0.83 17.23 -8.55
CA VAL A 129 -0.22 16.53 -7.79
C VAL A 129 -0.53 15.21 -8.49
N CYS A 130 -0.43 14.11 -7.76
CA CYS A 130 -0.72 12.77 -8.27
C CYS A 130 -2.23 12.59 -8.41
N LYS A 131 -2.75 12.34 -9.61
CA LYS A 131 -4.20 12.15 -9.82
C LYS A 131 -4.54 10.66 -9.81
N LEU A 132 -5.18 10.17 -8.75
CA LEU A 132 -5.62 8.77 -8.67
C LEU A 132 -7.12 8.69 -9.01
N SER A 133 -7.42 8.74 -10.31
CA SER A 133 -8.81 8.87 -10.79
C SER A 133 -9.67 7.64 -10.55
N SER A 134 -9.09 6.46 -10.38
CA SER A 134 -9.86 5.22 -10.15
C SER A 134 -10.24 5.00 -8.69
N VAL A 135 -9.59 5.72 -7.76
CA VAL A 135 -9.76 5.50 -6.32
C VAL A 135 -11.09 6.11 -5.87
N THR A 136 -11.97 5.24 -5.35
CA THR A 136 -13.28 5.62 -4.81
C THR A 136 -13.35 5.45 -3.30
N GLN A 137 -12.42 4.68 -2.71
CA GLN A 137 -12.34 4.44 -1.28
C GLN A 137 -10.93 4.72 -0.75
N LEU A 138 -10.85 5.57 0.27
CA LEU A 138 -9.61 5.91 0.96
C LEU A 138 -9.78 5.62 2.45
N THR A 139 -8.86 4.83 3.01
CA THR A 139 -8.70 4.67 4.46
C THR A 139 -7.35 5.20 4.89
N ILE A 140 -7.32 6.10 5.87
CA ILE A 140 -6.09 6.57 6.50
C ILE A 140 -6.17 6.26 7.99
N SER A 141 -5.25 5.43 8.47
CA SER A 141 -5.03 5.19 9.90
C SER A 141 -3.77 5.92 10.34
N PHE A 142 -3.80 6.68 11.42
CA PHE A 142 -2.67 7.50 11.89
C PHE A 142 -2.58 7.51 13.41
N VAL A 143 -1.37 7.65 13.96
CA VAL A 143 -1.19 7.77 15.42
C VAL A 143 -1.43 9.22 15.82
N GLU A 144 -0.70 10.13 15.17
CA GLU A 144 -0.85 11.57 15.39
C GLU A 144 -1.29 12.29 14.11
N ILE A 145 -2.18 13.27 14.25
CA ILE A 145 -2.67 14.06 13.12
C ILE A 145 -1.57 14.90 12.48
N ALA A 146 -0.51 15.26 13.22
CA ALA A 146 0.64 15.96 12.67
C ALA A 146 1.39 15.12 11.61
N GLU A 147 1.36 13.80 11.74
CA GLU A 147 1.97 12.87 10.77
C GLU A 147 1.18 12.81 9.44
N ALA A 148 -0.09 13.23 9.45
CA ALA A 148 -1.01 12.98 8.34
C ALA A 148 -1.78 14.20 7.82
N PHE A 149 -2.06 15.22 8.64
CA PHE A 149 -3.05 16.29 8.34
C PHE A 149 -2.62 17.70 8.79
N GLY A 150 -1.40 18.10 8.41
CA GLY A 150 -1.05 19.52 8.19
C GLY A 150 -1.46 20.02 6.78
N ILE A 151 -2.43 19.37 6.15
CA ILE A 151 -2.66 19.42 4.70
C ILE A 151 -3.38 20.71 4.30
N GLU A 152 -2.62 21.73 3.94
CA GLU A 152 -3.05 22.77 2.98
C GLU A 152 -2.69 22.37 1.53
N ASN A 153 -1.90 21.30 1.35
CA ASN A 153 -1.30 20.98 0.05
C ASN A 153 -1.05 19.46 -0.11
N PRO A 154 -2.09 18.65 -0.43
CA PRO A 154 -1.94 17.20 -0.57
C PRO A 154 -1.09 16.84 -1.80
N SER A 155 -0.28 15.79 -1.69
CA SER A 155 0.50 15.25 -2.81
C SER A 155 -0.35 14.56 -3.88
N PHE A 156 -1.65 14.40 -3.62
CA PHE A 156 -2.58 13.65 -4.44
C PHE A 156 -3.94 14.33 -4.58
N ASN A 157 -4.68 13.92 -5.62
CA ASN A 157 -6.06 14.29 -5.88
C ASN A 157 -6.89 13.03 -6.19
N LEU A 158 -8.01 12.86 -5.49
CA LEU A 158 -8.95 11.74 -5.62
C LEU A 158 -10.31 12.30 -6.07
N PRO A 159 -10.48 12.63 -7.36
CA PRO A 159 -11.65 13.37 -7.83
C PRO A 159 -12.97 12.61 -7.63
N HIS A 160 -12.93 11.28 -7.61
CA HIS A 160 -14.10 10.41 -7.50
C HIS A 160 -14.17 9.68 -6.16
N LEU A 161 -13.56 10.27 -5.11
CA LEU A 161 -13.59 9.68 -3.78
C LEU A 161 -15.01 9.77 -3.21
N LYS A 162 -15.61 8.59 -3.00
CA LYS A 162 -16.95 8.43 -2.41
C LYS A 162 -16.90 8.11 -0.93
N LYS A 163 -15.91 7.30 -0.53
CA LYS A 163 -15.78 6.84 0.86
C LYS A 163 -14.44 7.24 1.44
N LEU A 164 -14.50 8.01 2.52
CA LEU A 164 -13.34 8.36 3.33
C LEU A 164 -13.47 7.74 4.71
N THR A 165 -12.43 7.06 5.18
CA THR A 165 -12.36 6.51 6.53
C THR A 165 -11.08 7.00 7.19
N LEU A 166 -11.23 7.69 8.31
CA LEU A 166 -10.12 8.28 9.08
C LEU A 166 -10.11 7.65 10.47
N HIS A 167 -9.04 6.92 10.80
CA HIS A 167 -8.86 6.30 12.11
C HIS A 167 -7.63 6.93 12.80
N GLY A 168 -7.83 7.60 13.94
CA GLY A 168 -6.71 8.17 14.69
C GLY A 168 -7.04 8.44 16.15
N TYR A 169 -6.01 8.64 16.96
CA TYR A 169 -6.14 8.86 18.41
C TYR A 169 -6.39 10.32 18.78
N HIS A 170 -5.78 11.26 18.05
CA HIS A 170 -5.87 12.70 18.31
C HIS A 170 -6.41 13.42 17.08
N ILE A 171 -7.73 13.58 17.00
CA ILE A 171 -8.39 14.30 15.90
C ILE A 171 -8.45 15.80 16.27
N HIS A 172 -7.88 16.65 15.41
CA HIS A 172 -7.92 18.11 15.52
C HIS A 172 -8.82 18.68 14.41
N ASP A 173 -9.43 19.84 14.65
CA ASP A 173 -10.27 20.58 13.69
C ASP A 173 -9.69 20.76 12.28
N ARG A 174 -8.35 20.70 12.11
CA ARG A 174 -7.70 20.76 10.79
C ARG A 174 -8.10 19.62 9.86
N ILE A 175 -8.65 18.53 10.39
CA ILE A 175 -9.20 17.42 9.61
C ILE A 175 -10.34 17.87 8.68
N VAL A 176 -11.08 18.92 9.06
CA VAL A 176 -12.17 19.48 8.26
C VAL A 176 -11.64 19.99 6.93
N ASN A 177 -10.54 20.75 6.95
CA ASN A 177 -9.89 21.25 5.73
C ASN A 177 -9.49 20.10 4.80
N PHE A 178 -8.99 18.99 5.35
CA PHE A 178 -8.67 17.81 4.55
C PHE A 178 -9.92 17.20 3.91
N ILE A 179 -11.00 17.01 4.69
CA ILE A 179 -12.26 16.43 4.19
C ILE A 179 -12.86 17.32 3.08
N GLU A 180 -12.78 18.64 3.21
CA GLU A 180 -13.31 19.60 2.23
C GLU A 180 -12.65 19.50 0.85
N HIS A 181 -11.47 18.87 0.72
CA HIS A 181 -10.85 18.62 -0.58
C HIS A 181 -11.65 17.65 -1.46
N PHE A 182 -12.47 16.78 -0.85
CA PHE A 182 -13.20 15.74 -1.57
C PHE A 182 -14.65 16.17 -1.77
N LYS A 183 -15.06 16.33 -3.04
CA LYS A 183 -16.36 16.89 -3.41
C LYS A 183 -17.45 15.84 -3.66
N GLU A 184 -17.08 14.57 -3.81
CA GLU A 184 -17.99 13.46 -4.14
C GLU A 184 -18.21 12.49 -2.97
N LEU A 185 -17.87 12.87 -1.72
CA LEU A 185 -18.10 12.03 -0.56
C LEU A 185 -19.60 11.74 -0.34
N GLU A 186 -19.94 10.49 -0.03
CA GLU A 186 -21.30 9.95 0.19
C GLU A 186 -21.50 9.46 1.64
#